data_AF-A0A7J6P8J1-F1
#
_entry.id   AF-A0A7J6P8J1-F1
#
_cell.length_a   1.000
_cell.length_b   1.000
_cell.length_c   1.000
_cell.angle_alpha   90.00
_cell.angle_beta   90.00
_cell.angle_gamma   90.00
#
_symmetry.space_group_name_H-M   'P 1'
#
loop_
_entity.id
_entity.type
_entity.pdbx_description
1 polymer ?
#
loop_
_entity_poly.entity_id
_entity_poly.type
_entity_poly.pdbx_seq_one_letter_code
_entity_poly.pdbx_strand_id
1 'polypeptide(L)'
;MSDIPAPDFNDPKQVAAYNTRVMAAMEAEEEEFWANYNPRTDLPTWTDEEMEAHPLYMTHTPTEEEMKTNPNLLALESLIEETPPQERCENFKERGNEQMKAGLLDGAINAYTNALAVHCGDSKLDATVSSQHHPL
;
A
#
# COMPACT_ATOMS: atom_id res chain seq x y z
N MET A 1 -9.05 2.99 -36.28
CA MET A 1 -8.48 1.64 -36.46
C MET A 1 -9.39 0.67 -37.25
N SER A 2 -10.69 0.95 -37.41
CA SER A 2 -11.69 0.09 -38.06
C SER A 2 -11.60 0.00 -39.59
N ASP A 3 -10.80 0.85 -40.23
CA ASP A 3 -10.87 1.06 -41.69
C ASP A 3 -9.67 0.46 -42.45
N ILE A 4 -8.78 -0.26 -41.76
CA ILE A 4 -7.63 -0.93 -42.39
C ILE A 4 -8.09 -2.28 -42.94
N PRO A 5 -8.04 -2.51 -44.27
CA PRO A 5 -8.49 -3.77 -44.84
C PRO A 5 -7.59 -4.93 -44.41
N ALA A 6 -8.20 -6.07 -44.07
CA ALA A 6 -7.48 -7.28 -43.67
C ALA A 6 -6.59 -7.83 -44.81
N PRO A 7 -5.40 -8.36 -44.50
CA PRO A 7 -4.55 -8.99 -45.50
C PRO A 7 -5.03 -10.41 -45.81
N ASP A 8 -4.50 -11.01 -46.89
CA ASP A 8 -4.46 -12.47 -46.96
C ASP A 8 -3.44 -13.00 -45.94
N PHE A 9 -3.93 -13.71 -44.93
CA PHE A 9 -3.10 -14.26 -43.86
C PHE A 9 -2.16 -15.38 -44.32
N ASN A 10 -2.34 -15.91 -45.53
CA ASN A 10 -1.44 -16.90 -46.12
C ASN A 10 -0.26 -16.28 -46.89
N ASP A 11 -0.26 -14.95 -47.10
CA ASP A 11 0.84 -14.22 -47.76
C ASP A 11 1.65 -13.41 -46.73
N PRO A 12 2.87 -13.86 -46.37
CA PRO A 12 3.70 -13.18 -45.37
C PRO A 12 4.02 -11.72 -45.70
N LYS A 13 4.09 -11.36 -46.98
CA LYS A 13 4.39 -9.97 -47.39
C LYS A 13 3.19 -9.06 -47.14
N GLN A 14 1.99 -9.57 -47.38
CA GLN A 14 0.76 -8.83 -47.08
C GLN A 14 0.54 -8.67 -45.57
N VAL A 15 0.82 -9.71 -44.79
CA VAL A 15 0.77 -9.64 -43.32
C VAL A 15 1.76 -8.60 -42.78
N ALA A 16 3.01 -8.60 -43.28
CA ALA A 16 4.00 -7.60 -42.87
C ALA A 16 3.55 -6.16 -43.21
N ALA A 17 3.05 -5.94 -44.43
CA ALA A 17 2.55 -4.63 -44.87
C ALA A 17 1.31 -4.19 -44.06
N TYR A 18 0.41 -5.11 -43.72
CA TYR A 18 -0.74 -4.85 -42.87
C TYR A 18 -0.30 -4.43 -41.46
N ASN A 19 0.63 -5.17 -40.84
CA ASN A 19 1.14 -4.83 -39.51
C ASN A 19 1.78 -3.43 -39.50
N THR A 20 2.59 -3.07 -40.50
CA THR A 20 3.16 -1.71 -40.61
C THR A 20 2.07 -0.64 -40.66
N ARG A 21 0.99 -0.87 -41.42
CA ARG A 21 -0.13 0.10 -41.51
C ARG A 21 -0.91 0.21 -40.21
N VAL A 22 -1.13 -0.92 -39.53
CA VAL A 22 -1.78 -0.95 -38.22
C VAL A 22 -0.95 -0.16 -37.21
N MET A 23 0.36 -0.39 -37.13
CA MET A 23 1.24 0.35 -36.24
C MET A 23 1.25 1.85 -36.56
N ALA A 24 1.38 2.23 -37.83
CA ALA A 24 1.35 3.63 -38.23
C ALA A 24 0.00 4.31 -37.91
N ALA A 25 -1.11 3.58 -38.01
CA ALA A 25 -2.42 4.09 -37.62
C ALA A 25 -2.55 4.24 -36.10
N MET A 26 -2.01 3.30 -35.31
CA MET A 26 -1.96 3.43 -33.85
C MET A 26 -1.14 4.64 -33.43
N GLU A 27 0.03 4.83 -34.03
CA GLU A 27 0.90 5.97 -33.76
C GLU A 27 0.21 7.29 -34.10
N ALA A 28 -0.47 7.37 -35.24
CA ALA A 28 -1.22 8.57 -35.63
C ALA A 28 -2.42 8.86 -34.69
N GLU A 29 -3.13 7.81 -34.25
CA GLU A 29 -4.22 7.94 -33.27
C GLU A 29 -3.69 8.39 -31.90
N GLU A 30 -2.53 7.87 -31.49
CA GLU A 30 -1.84 8.29 -30.27
C GLU A 30 -1.38 9.76 -30.37
N GLU A 31 -0.78 10.17 -31.48
CA GLU A 31 -0.40 11.58 -31.71
C GLU A 31 -1.61 12.50 -31.67
N GLU A 32 -2.72 12.14 -32.30
CA GLU A 32 -3.97 12.91 -32.25
C GLU A 32 -4.53 12.99 -30.82
N PHE A 33 -4.53 11.87 -30.10
CA PHE A 33 -4.96 11.83 -28.70
C PHE A 33 -4.11 12.76 -27.84
N TRP A 34 -2.78 12.70 -27.93
CA TRP A 34 -1.88 13.54 -27.14
C TRP A 34 -1.94 15.01 -27.56
N ALA A 35 -2.12 15.31 -28.85
CA ALA A 35 -2.32 16.68 -29.33
C ALA A 35 -3.62 17.31 -28.79
N ASN A 36 -4.64 16.49 -28.58
CA ASN A 36 -5.95 16.91 -28.07
C ASN A 36 -6.12 16.64 -26.57
N TYR A 37 -5.11 16.06 -25.92
CA TYR A 37 -5.14 15.75 -24.50
C TYR A 37 -5.11 17.06 -23.71
N ASN A 38 -6.23 17.35 -23.06
CA ASN A 38 -6.34 18.48 -22.14
C ASN A 38 -6.39 17.94 -20.70
N PRO A 39 -5.25 17.84 -20.01
CA PRO A 39 -5.26 17.42 -18.62
C PRO A 39 -6.07 18.42 -17.79
N ARG A 40 -6.74 17.93 -16.74
CA ARG A 40 -7.30 18.81 -15.71
C ARG A 40 -6.17 19.54 -15.01
N THR A 41 -5.93 20.78 -15.42
CA THR A 41 -4.95 21.70 -14.82
C THR A 41 -5.59 22.60 -13.77
N ASP A 42 -6.91 22.51 -13.58
CA ASP A 42 -7.68 23.23 -12.57
C ASP A 42 -7.58 22.62 -11.18
N LEU A 43 -7.12 21.38 -11.09
CA LEU A 43 -6.88 20.71 -9.81
C LEU A 43 -5.46 20.99 -9.32
N PRO A 44 -5.27 21.13 -8.00
CA PRO A 44 -3.93 21.19 -7.43
C PRO A 44 -3.18 19.91 -7.78
N THR A 45 -1.99 20.07 -8.36
CA THR A 45 -1.05 18.98 -8.55
C THR A 45 -0.48 18.61 -7.20
N TRP A 46 -0.58 17.34 -6.84
CA TRP A 46 0.10 16.84 -5.66
C TRP A 46 1.60 16.87 -5.92
N THR A 47 2.33 17.47 -4.99
CA THR A 47 3.78 17.40 -4.98
C THR A 47 4.25 16.02 -4.52
N ASP A 48 5.47 15.66 -4.88
CA ASP A 48 6.07 14.40 -4.41
C ASP A 48 6.14 14.41 -2.87
N GLU A 49 6.40 15.58 -2.26
CA GLU A 49 6.41 15.76 -0.81
C GLU A 49 5.03 15.51 -0.17
N GLU A 50 3.93 15.96 -0.79
CA GLU A 50 2.57 15.71 -0.30
C GLU A 50 2.18 14.23 -0.41
N MET A 51 2.60 13.56 -1.49
CA MET A 51 2.40 12.12 -1.62
C MET A 51 3.21 11.36 -0.58
N GLU A 52 4.50 11.66 -0.43
CA GLU A 52 5.37 11.02 0.55
C GLU A 52 4.88 11.26 2.00
N ALA A 53 4.29 12.42 2.28
CA ALA A 53 3.68 12.70 3.58
C ALA A 53 2.39 11.89 3.84
N HIS A 54 1.80 11.24 2.84
CA HIS A 54 0.61 10.44 3.01
C HIS A 54 0.99 8.98 3.36
N PRO A 55 0.48 8.40 4.46
CA PRO A 55 0.91 7.09 4.98
C PRO A 55 0.80 5.93 3.98
N LEU A 56 -0.12 6.02 3.01
CA LEU A 56 -0.28 5.02 1.95
C LEU A 56 0.89 5.00 0.95
N TYR A 57 1.55 6.14 0.74
CA TYR A 57 2.58 6.31 -0.28
C TYR A 57 3.98 6.53 0.30
N MET A 58 4.11 6.61 1.64
CA MET A 58 5.40 6.60 2.33
C MET A 58 6.27 5.42 1.90
N THR A 59 7.52 5.72 1.57
CA THR A 59 8.54 4.78 1.14
C THR A 59 9.45 4.33 2.28
N HIS A 60 9.43 5.04 3.41
CA HIS A 60 10.14 4.70 4.64
C HIS A 60 9.22 4.60 5.85
N THR A 61 9.72 3.94 6.89
CA THR A 61 9.08 3.96 8.21
C THR A 61 9.23 5.37 8.81
N PRO A 62 8.14 6.03 9.24
CA PRO A 62 8.21 7.36 9.82
C PRO A 62 9.18 7.44 11.01
N THR A 63 9.94 8.53 11.06
CA THR A 63 10.74 8.91 12.23
C THR A 63 9.84 9.39 13.37
N GLU A 64 10.38 9.45 14.59
CA GLU A 64 9.63 9.92 15.75
C GLU A 64 9.17 11.39 15.60
N GLU A 65 9.94 12.21 14.88
CA GLU A 65 9.56 13.58 14.58
C GLU A 65 8.41 13.65 13.58
N GLU A 66 8.45 12.84 12.52
CA GLU A 66 7.35 12.76 11.53
C GLU A 66 6.06 12.23 12.16
N MET A 67 6.14 11.23 13.05
CA MET A 67 4.99 10.73 13.81
C MET A 67 4.28 11.85 14.59
N LYS A 68 5.04 12.82 15.12
CA LYS A 68 4.51 13.93 15.95
C LYS A 68 4.06 15.15 15.15
N THR A 69 4.51 15.29 13.91
CA THR A 69 4.33 16.52 13.12
C THR A 69 3.49 16.31 11.87
N ASN A 70 3.44 15.10 11.31
CA ASN A 70 2.66 14.79 10.13
C ASN A 70 1.17 14.63 10.49
N PRO A 71 0.27 15.47 9.94
CA PRO A 71 -1.14 15.44 10.29
C PRO A 71 -1.84 14.12 9.91
N ASN A 72 -1.39 13.44 8.86
CA ASN A 72 -1.95 12.17 8.44
C ASN A 72 -1.58 11.05 9.43
N LEU A 73 -0.36 11.06 9.96
CA LEU A 73 0.08 10.10 10.98
C LEU A 73 -0.64 10.34 12.32
N LEU A 74 -0.78 11.61 12.73
CA LEU A 74 -1.54 11.99 13.92
C LEU A 74 -3.02 11.58 13.84
N ALA A 75 -3.62 11.69 12.65
CA ALA A 75 -4.99 11.23 12.41
C ALA A 75 -5.11 9.71 12.58
N LEU A 76 -4.15 8.93 12.08
CA LEU A 76 -4.10 7.48 12.30
C LEU A 76 -3.89 7.12 13.77
N GLU A 77 -3.01 7.84 14.47
CA GLU A 77 -2.79 7.65 15.90
C GLU A 77 -4.07 7.91 16.70
N SER A 78 -4.82 8.96 16.36
CA SER A 78 -6.12 9.26 16.98
C SER A 78 -7.12 8.11 16.82
N LEU A 79 -7.19 7.49 15.63
CA LEU A 79 -8.04 6.32 15.40
C LEU A 79 -7.60 5.10 16.22
N ILE A 80 -6.28 4.94 16.43
CA ILE A 80 -5.74 3.87 17.29
C ILE A 80 -6.11 4.13 18.75
N GLU A 81 -6.05 5.38 19.23
CA GLU A 81 -6.41 5.74 20.60
C GLU A 81 -7.91 5.58 20.89
N GLU A 82 -8.78 5.79 19.91
CA GLU A 82 -10.22 5.52 20.00
C GLU A 82 -10.52 4.02 20.19
N THR A 83 -9.58 3.14 19.84
CA THR A 83 -9.74 1.70 20.01
C THR A 83 -9.53 1.30 21.49
N PRO A 84 -10.46 0.54 22.11
CA PRO A 84 -10.33 0.13 23.50
C PRO A 84 -8.99 -0.59 23.79
N PRO A 85 -8.33 -0.34 24.94
CA PRO A 85 -7.06 -0.97 25.30
C PRO A 85 -7.09 -2.51 25.25
N GLN A 86 -8.21 -3.11 25.64
CA GLN A 86 -8.42 -4.55 25.57
C GLN A 86 -8.34 -5.05 24.11
N GLU A 87 -9.06 -4.40 23.19
CA GLU A 87 -9.10 -4.78 21.78
C GLU A 87 -7.74 -4.60 21.10
N ARG A 88 -7.05 -3.49 21.40
CA ARG A 88 -5.67 -3.27 20.94
C ARG A 88 -4.72 -4.37 21.41
N CYS A 89 -4.85 -4.78 22.67
CA CYS A 89 -4.05 -5.85 23.23
C CYS A 89 -4.37 -7.22 22.62
N GLU A 90 -5.64 -7.52 22.35
CA GLU A 90 -6.05 -8.71 21.63
C GLU A 90 -5.45 -8.75 20.23
N ASN A 91 -5.44 -7.62 19.50
CA ASN A 91 -4.81 -7.51 18.20
C ASN A 91 -3.30 -7.82 18.25
N PHE A 92 -2.57 -7.21 19.19
CA PHE A 92 -1.14 -7.47 19.35
C PHE A 92 -0.85 -8.93 19.75
N LYS A 93 -1.67 -9.51 20.62
CA LYS A 93 -1.57 -10.93 21.00
C LYS A 93 -1.80 -11.84 19.79
N GLU A 94 -2.80 -11.56 18.96
CA GLU A 94 -3.07 -12.35 17.74
C GLU A 94 -1.91 -12.27 16.76
N ARG A 95 -1.37 -11.07 16.50
CA ARG A 95 -0.18 -10.87 15.66
C ARG A 95 1.05 -11.62 16.19
N GLY A 96 1.29 -11.57 17.49
CA GLY A 96 2.39 -12.31 18.12
C GLY A 96 2.23 -13.83 17.96
N ASN A 97 1.01 -14.34 18.09
CA ASN A 97 0.71 -15.76 17.87
C ASN A 97 0.91 -16.19 16.42
N GLU A 98 0.52 -15.35 15.45
CA GLU A 98 0.77 -15.61 14.01
C GLU A 98 2.26 -15.65 13.70
N GLN A 99 3.04 -14.70 14.24
CA GLN A 99 4.49 -14.66 14.05
C GLN A 99 5.20 -15.83 14.72
N MET A 100 4.77 -16.25 15.91
CA MET A 100 5.24 -17.48 16.55
C MET A 100 4.99 -18.71 15.67
N LYS A 101 3.78 -18.85 15.11
CA LYS A 101 3.44 -19.94 14.19
C LYS A 101 4.30 -19.93 12.93
N ALA A 102 4.71 -18.75 12.47
CA ALA A 102 5.59 -18.56 11.32
C ALA A 102 7.09 -18.74 11.66
N GLY A 103 7.46 -18.92 12.93
CA GLY A 103 8.86 -19.02 13.37
C GLY A 103 9.59 -17.67 13.45
N LEU A 104 8.87 -16.55 13.36
CA LEU A 104 9.42 -15.19 13.42
C LEU A 104 9.46 -14.70 14.87
N LEU A 105 10.45 -15.18 15.64
CA LEU A 105 10.55 -14.94 17.09
C LEU A 105 10.70 -13.46 17.44
N ASP A 106 11.55 -12.72 16.74
CA ASP A 106 11.78 -11.29 17.01
C ASP A 106 10.49 -10.47 16.79
N GLY A 107 9.72 -10.83 15.75
CA GLY A 107 8.42 -10.25 15.51
C GLY A 107 7.49 -10.51 16.70
N ALA A 108 7.37 -11.77 17.11
CA ALA A 108 6.48 -12.16 18.19
C ALA A 108 6.81 -11.45 19.51
N ILE A 109 8.11 -11.34 19.85
CA ILE A 109 8.58 -10.60 21.03
C ILE A 109 8.14 -9.14 20.94
N ASN A 110 8.35 -8.48 19.79
CA ASN A 110 7.93 -7.09 19.60
C ASN A 110 6.40 -6.93 19.74
N ALA A 111 5.62 -7.85 19.16
CA ALA A 111 4.16 -7.82 19.25
C ALA A 111 3.68 -7.97 20.71
N TYR A 112 4.22 -8.92 21.48
CA TYR A 112 3.87 -9.10 22.88
C TYR A 112 4.37 -7.95 23.77
N THR A 113 5.54 -7.37 23.47
CA THR A 113 6.05 -6.19 24.18
C THR A 113 5.08 -5.02 24.02
N ASN A 114 4.60 -4.79 22.80
CA ASN A 114 3.62 -3.73 22.52
C ASN A 114 2.28 -4.00 23.21
N ALA A 115 1.81 -5.25 23.26
CA ALA A 115 0.62 -5.60 24.03
C ALA A 115 0.77 -5.25 25.53
N LEU A 116 1.92 -5.54 26.14
CA LEU A 116 2.19 -5.20 27.54
C LEU A 116 2.25 -3.70 27.79
N ALA A 117 2.74 -2.91 26.82
CA ALA A 117 2.80 -1.46 26.92
C ALA A 117 1.41 -0.78 26.86
N VAL A 118 0.43 -1.41 26.21
CA VAL A 118 -0.95 -0.89 26.11
C VAL A 118 -1.71 -0.99 27.43
N HIS A 119 -1.32 -1.91 28.32
CA HIS A 119 -2.05 -2.26 29.55
C HIS A 119 -3.51 -2.66 29.27
N CYS A 120 -3.74 -3.96 29.10
CA CYS A 120 -4.97 -4.47 28.45
C CYS A 120 -6.25 -4.25 29.27
N GLY A 121 -6.14 -3.81 30.53
CA GLY A 121 -7.26 -3.57 31.44
C GLY A 121 -7.93 -4.85 31.97
N ASP A 122 -7.50 -6.02 31.47
CA ASP A 122 -7.90 -7.35 31.91
C ASP A 122 -6.66 -8.11 32.40
N SER A 123 -6.63 -8.37 33.71
CA SER A 123 -5.53 -9.08 34.38
C SER A 123 -5.26 -10.48 33.82
N LYS A 124 -6.27 -11.16 33.28
CA LYS A 124 -6.12 -12.48 32.65
C LYS A 124 -5.45 -12.36 31.29
N LEU A 125 -5.82 -11.34 30.52
CA LEU A 125 -5.23 -11.06 29.22
C LEU A 125 -3.76 -10.64 29.37
N ASP A 126 -3.47 -9.75 30.32
CA ASP A 126 -2.10 -9.33 30.67
C ASP A 126 -1.23 -10.52 31.08
N ALA A 127 -1.74 -11.42 31.94
CA ALA A 127 -1.03 -12.62 32.36
C ALA A 127 -0.74 -13.57 31.19
N THR A 128 -1.69 -13.69 30.26
CA THR A 128 -1.53 -14.54 29.07
C THR A 128 -0.43 -13.99 28.16
N VAL A 129 -0.47 -12.70 27.83
CA VAL A 129 0.55 -12.03 27.00
C VAL A 129 1.93 -12.12 27.67
N SER A 130 2.02 -11.86 28.97
CA SER A 130 3.28 -11.94 29.71
C SER A 130 3.90 -13.33 29.67
N SER A 131 3.08 -14.39 29.69
CA SER A 131 3.56 -15.77 29.58
C SER A 131 4.08 -16.11 28.18
N GLN A 132 3.47 -15.54 27.13
CA GLN A 132 3.84 -15.76 25.74
C GLN A 132 5.05 -14.93 25.30
N HIS A 133 5.30 -13.81 25.98
CA HIS A 133 6.48 -12.96 25.75
C HIS A 133 7.80 -13.64 26.17
N HIS A 134 7.77 -14.53 27.18
CA HIS A 134 8.94 -15.24 27.68
C HIS A 134 8.84 -16.75 27.40
N PRO A 135 8.83 -17.18 26.13
CA PRO A 135 8.93 -18.60 25.83
C PRO A 135 10.34 -19.05 26.20
N LEU A 136 10.43 -19.96 27.18
CA LEU A 136 11.66 -20.60 27.66
C LEU A 136 12.51 -21.17 26.52
#